data_AF-A0A961RTK3-F1
#
_entry.id   AF-A0A961RTK3-F1
#
_cell.length_a   1.000
_cell.length_b   1.000
_cell.length_c   1.000
_cell.angle_alpha   90.00
_cell.angle_beta   90.00
_cell.angle_gamma   90.00
#
_symmetry.space_group_name_H-M   'P 1'
#
loop_
_entity.id
_entity.type
_entity.pdbx_description
1 polymer ?
#
loop_
_entity_poly.entity_id
_entity_poly.type
_entity_poly.pdbx_seq_one_letter_code
_entity_poly.pdbx_strand_id
1 'polypeptide(L)'
;EWCNDEFRHGEAFSLIMRSDPKLISGANRYWIKFFLLAVFATMYVRDHARPAFHNALGVDIEDYDMKVFRLTSEISRQVFPLELDLDNPALMAGFRKLNRINAQATAADEAGGVSGWIGKKWHMLRAGLTFARLYMLPTKANRIPEHSRLHPVW
;
A
#
# COMPACT_ATOMS: atom_id res chain seq x y z
N GLU A 1 -8.03 -21.52 -10.38
CA GLU A 1 -6.72 -21.59 -11.06
C GLU A 1 -5.89 -20.33 -10.79
N TRP A 2 -6.40 -19.14 -11.10
CA TRP A 2 -5.75 -17.85 -10.82
C TRP A 2 -5.18 -17.73 -9.39
N CYS A 3 -6.01 -17.76 -8.33
CA CYS A 3 -5.52 -17.61 -6.94
C CYS A 3 -4.37 -18.57 -6.55
N ASN A 4 -4.32 -19.77 -7.15
CA ASN A 4 -3.24 -20.73 -6.88
C ASN A 4 -1.95 -20.35 -7.62
N ASP A 5 -2.08 -19.77 -8.82
CA ASP A 5 -0.95 -19.19 -9.57
C ASP A 5 -0.34 -18.00 -8.81
N GLU A 6 -1.16 -17.08 -8.29
CA GLU A 6 -0.68 -15.94 -7.48
C GLU A 6 0.02 -16.42 -6.21
N PHE A 7 -0.51 -17.46 -5.59
CA PHE A 7 0.09 -18.09 -4.44
C PHE A 7 1.48 -18.65 -4.78
N ARG A 8 1.61 -19.39 -5.89
CA ARG A 8 2.89 -19.95 -6.36
C ARG A 8 3.90 -18.87 -6.73
N HIS A 9 3.46 -17.76 -7.32
CA HIS A 9 4.31 -16.60 -7.55
C HIS A 9 4.83 -16.03 -6.22
N GLY A 10 3.95 -15.85 -5.23
CA GLY A 10 4.33 -15.39 -3.89
C GLY A 10 5.35 -16.32 -3.21
N GLU A 11 5.17 -17.64 -3.31
CA GLU A 11 6.11 -18.62 -2.76
C GLU A 11 7.48 -18.55 -3.45
N ALA A 12 7.51 -18.48 -4.78
CA ALA A 12 8.76 -18.38 -5.52
C ALA A 12 9.57 -17.13 -5.10
N PHE A 13 8.91 -15.97 -4.99
CA PHE A 13 9.58 -14.74 -4.51
C PHE A 13 10.02 -14.84 -3.06
N SER A 14 9.21 -15.43 -2.17
CA SER A 14 9.59 -15.68 -0.78
C SER A 14 10.89 -16.50 -0.68
N LEU A 15 10.98 -17.59 -1.45
CA LEU A 15 12.18 -18.44 -1.48
C LEU A 15 13.41 -17.69 -1.98
N ILE A 16 13.27 -16.87 -3.04
CA ILE A 16 14.36 -16.04 -3.56
C ILE A 16 14.83 -15.01 -2.52
N MET A 17 13.91 -14.32 -1.86
CA MET A 17 14.29 -13.32 -0.85
C MET A 17 14.95 -13.93 0.38
N ARG A 18 14.56 -15.17 0.72
CA ARG A 18 15.14 -15.91 1.86
C ARG A 18 16.49 -16.54 1.54
N SER A 19 16.74 -16.93 0.28
CA SER A 19 18.03 -17.50 -0.13
C SER A 19 19.13 -16.45 -0.20
N ASP A 20 18.78 -15.16 -0.32
CA ASP A 20 19.73 -14.06 -0.37
C ASP A 20 19.41 -12.95 0.65
N PRO A 21 19.90 -13.07 1.90
CA PRO A 21 19.57 -12.16 2.99
C PRO A 21 19.89 -10.68 2.75
N LYS A 22 20.76 -10.35 1.76
CA LYS A 22 21.04 -8.95 1.42
C LYS A 22 19.79 -8.24 0.86
N LEU A 23 18.86 -8.98 0.26
CA LEU A 23 17.62 -8.43 -0.31
C LEU A 23 16.65 -7.89 0.75
N ILE A 24 16.76 -8.36 1.98
CA ILE A 24 15.86 -8.03 3.11
C ILE A 24 16.61 -7.38 4.30
N SER A 25 17.83 -6.92 4.09
CA SER A 25 18.66 -6.30 5.14
C SER A 25 19.29 -4.98 4.69
N GLY A 26 19.90 -4.26 5.65
CA GLY A 26 20.56 -2.98 5.39
C GLY A 26 19.63 -1.94 4.75
N ALA A 27 20.13 -1.29 3.69
CA ALA A 27 19.40 -0.25 2.97
C ALA A 27 18.13 -0.75 2.27
N ASN A 28 18.03 -2.04 1.95
CA ASN A 28 16.84 -2.60 1.30
C ASN A 28 15.60 -2.56 2.18
N ARG A 29 15.76 -2.41 3.51
CA ARG A 29 14.63 -2.14 4.41
C ARG A 29 13.88 -0.86 4.04
N TYR A 30 14.58 0.16 3.58
CA TYR A 30 13.97 1.42 3.13
C TYR A 30 13.16 1.23 1.85
N TRP A 31 13.67 0.43 0.92
CA TRP A 31 12.94 0.07 -0.30
C TRP A 31 11.70 -0.79 -0.01
N ILE A 32 11.80 -1.76 0.89
CA ILE A 32 10.66 -2.57 1.33
C ILE A 32 9.58 -1.68 1.95
N LYS A 33 9.97 -0.76 2.84
CA LYS A 33 9.03 0.21 3.43
C LYS A 33 8.37 1.08 2.37
N PHE A 34 9.15 1.59 1.42
CA PHE A 34 8.64 2.39 0.32
C PHE A 34 7.62 1.59 -0.51
N PHE A 35 7.96 0.36 -0.87
CA PHE A 35 7.11 -0.53 -1.64
C PHE A 35 5.78 -0.82 -0.93
N LEU A 36 5.83 -1.24 0.34
CA LEU A 36 4.62 -1.49 1.14
C LEU A 36 3.73 -0.25 1.22
N LEU A 37 4.33 0.92 1.47
CA LEU A 37 3.58 2.17 1.56
C LEU A 37 2.98 2.58 0.21
N ALA A 38 3.73 2.42 -0.89
CA ALA A 38 3.25 2.73 -2.23
C ALA A 38 2.07 1.85 -2.61
N VAL A 39 2.15 0.54 -2.37
CA VAL A 39 1.06 -0.40 -2.64
C VAL A 39 -0.18 -0.04 -1.83
N PHE A 40 -0.07 0.16 -0.52
CA PHE A 40 -1.23 0.49 0.31
C PHE A 40 -1.83 1.86 -0.03
N ALA A 41 -1.00 2.88 -0.24
CA ALA A 41 -1.47 4.22 -0.60
C ALA A 41 -2.21 4.22 -1.94
N THR A 42 -1.68 3.53 -2.95
CA THR A 42 -2.30 3.47 -4.29
C THR A 42 -3.56 2.63 -4.30
N MET A 43 -3.59 1.53 -3.55
CA MET A 43 -4.80 0.72 -3.34
C MET A 43 -5.91 1.57 -2.72
N TYR A 44 -5.64 2.23 -1.60
CA TYR A 44 -6.61 3.11 -0.93
C TYR A 44 -7.19 4.18 -1.86
N VAL A 45 -6.33 4.88 -2.60
CA VAL A 45 -6.79 5.94 -3.52
C VAL A 45 -7.63 5.35 -4.66
N ARG A 46 -7.22 4.20 -5.22
CA ARG A 46 -7.92 3.55 -6.33
C ARG A 46 -9.29 3.04 -5.91
N ASP A 47 -9.38 2.40 -4.76
CA ASP A 47 -10.61 1.71 -4.32
C ASP A 47 -11.68 2.74 -3.93
N HIS A 48 -11.26 3.85 -3.31
CA HIS A 48 -12.12 5.01 -3.09
C HIS A 48 -12.48 5.82 -4.36
N ALA A 49 -11.73 5.67 -5.46
CA ALA A 49 -12.11 6.27 -6.75
C ALA A 49 -13.17 5.45 -7.50
N ARG A 50 -13.51 4.23 -7.03
CA ARG A 50 -14.49 3.33 -7.66
C ARG A 50 -15.59 2.90 -6.66
N PRO A 51 -16.39 3.85 -6.12
CA PRO A 51 -17.37 3.54 -5.08
C PRO A 51 -18.49 2.59 -5.54
N ALA A 52 -18.85 2.60 -6.82
CA ALA A 52 -19.91 1.76 -7.37
C ALA A 52 -19.67 0.24 -7.18
N PHE A 53 -18.40 -0.19 -7.26
CA PHE A 53 -18.04 -1.60 -7.08
C PHE A 53 -18.32 -2.08 -5.65
N HIS A 54 -17.86 -1.32 -4.66
CA HIS A 54 -18.03 -1.66 -3.24
C HIS A 54 -19.48 -1.50 -2.78
N ASN A 55 -20.20 -0.50 -3.30
CA ASN A 55 -21.64 -0.35 -3.08
C ASN A 55 -22.42 -1.57 -3.61
N ALA A 56 -22.04 -2.10 -4.78
CA ALA A 56 -22.66 -3.30 -5.34
C ALA A 56 -22.40 -4.56 -4.49
N LEU A 57 -21.28 -4.60 -3.77
CA LEU A 57 -20.94 -5.67 -2.82
C LEU A 57 -21.56 -5.44 -1.42
N GLY A 58 -22.14 -4.28 -1.16
CA GLY A 58 -22.71 -3.93 0.14
C GLY A 58 -21.67 -3.79 1.26
N VAL A 59 -20.43 -3.41 0.93
CA VAL A 59 -19.33 -3.25 1.90
C VAL A 59 -18.89 -1.80 2.01
N ASP A 60 -18.56 -1.36 3.23
CA ASP A 60 -17.84 -0.11 3.42
C ASP A 60 -16.41 -0.22 2.86
N ILE A 61 -16.00 0.76 2.06
CA ILE A 61 -14.73 0.76 1.33
C ILE A 61 -13.55 0.81 2.30
N GLU A 62 -13.63 1.63 3.34
CA GLU A 62 -12.51 1.80 4.27
C GLU A 62 -12.36 0.54 5.14
N ASP A 63 -13.47 -0.04 5.59
CA ASP A 63 -13.46 -1.32 6.31
C ASP A 63 -12.91 -2.46 5.44
N TYR A 64 -13.26 -2.48 4.15
CA TYR A 64 -12.72 -3.44 3.19
C TYR A 64 -11.20 -3.27 3.01
N ASP A 65 -10.73 -2.05 2.73
CA ASP A 65 -9.31 -1.74 2.57
C ASP A 65 -8.51 -2.12 3.81
N MET A 66 -9.03 -1.83 5.01
CA MET A 66 -8.36 -2.16 6.25
C MET A 66 -8.27 -3.67 6.48
N LYS A 67 -9.29 -4.45 6.09
CA LYS A 67 -9.20 -5.92 6.12
C LYS A 67 -8.13 -6.43 5.16
N VAL A 68 -8.09 -5.91 3.93
CA VAL A 68 -7.09 -6.29 2.92
C VAL A 68 -5.67 -5.91 3.37
N PHE A 69 -5.47 -4.72 3.95
CA PHE A 69 -4.18 -4.30 4.49
C PHE A 69 -3.71 -5.21 5.62
N ARG A 70 -4.59 -5.55 6.57
CA ARG A 70 -4.23 -6.45 7.68
C ARG A 70 -3.83 -7.83 7.18
N LEU A 71 -4.61 -8.42 6.29
CA LEU A 71 -4.32 -9.73 5.70
C LEU A 71 -3.01 -9.71 4.88
N THR A 72 -2.82 -8.66 4.08
CA THR A 72 -1.60 -8.50 3.27
C THR A 72 -0.38 -8.31 4.16
N SER A 73 -0.48 -7.50 5.22
CA SER A 73 0.58 -7.34 6.21
C SER A 73 0.92 -8.68 6.87
N GLU A 74 -0.08 -9.44 7.30
CA GLU A 74 0.12 -10.76 7.91
C GLU A 74 0.86 -11.73 6.99
N ILE A 75 0.43 -11.85 5.73
CA ILE A 75 1.09 -12.68 4.71
C ILE A 75 2.52 -12.21 4.46
N SER A 76 2.74 -10.89 4.37
CA SER A 76 4.05 -10.31 4.08
C SER A 76 5.11 -10.55 5.17
N ARG A 77 4.69 -10.84 6.42
CA ARG A 77 5.61 -11.15 7.53
C ARG A 77 6.49 -12.37 7.27
N GLN A 78 6.10 -13.23 6.34
CA GLN A 78 6.89 -14.41 5.99
C GLN A 78 8.15 -14.06 5.18
N VAL A 79 8.19 -12.87 4.60
CA VAL A 79 9.22 -12.42 3.66
C VAL A 79 9.90 -11.14 4.13
N PHE A 80 9.13 -10.14 4.57
CA PHE A 80 9.66 -8.82 4.88
C PHE A 80 10.04 -8.66 6.35
N PRO A 81 11.14 -7.96 6.65
CA PRO A 81 11.66 -7.77 8.01
C PRO A 81 10.94 -6.66 8.80
N LEU A 82 9.88 -6.07 8.22
CA LEU A 82 9.14 -4.96 8.79
C LEU A 82 7.72 -4.92 8.22
N GLU A 83 6.85 -4.20 8.91
CA GLU A 83 5.49 -3.89 8.46
C GLU A 83 5.14 -2.42 8.77
N LEU A 84 4.17 -1.89 8.04
CA LEU A 84 3.60 -0.58 8.35
C LEU A 84 2.74 -0.67 9.62
N ASP A 85 2.78 0.37 10.45
CA ASP A 85 1.93 0.43 11.63
C ASP A 85 0.50 0.84 11.25
N LEU A 86 -0.32 -0.15 10.89
CA LEU A 86 -1.72 0.04 10.46
C LEU A 86 -2.63 0.61 11.56
N ASP A 87 -2.24 0.53 12.83
CA ASP A 87 -3.00 1.07 13.95
C ASP A 87 -2.61 2.53 14.26
N ASN A 88 -1.59 3.07 13.57
CA ASN A 88 -1.19 4.46 13.71
C ASN A 88 -2.21 5.38 13.03
N PRO A 89 -2.91 6.26 13.78
CA PRO A 89 -3.93 7.13 13.20
C PRO A 89 -3.36 8.12 12.16
N ALA A 90 -2.07 8.47 12.24
CA ALA A 90 -1.42 9.32 11.26
C ALA A 90 -1.28 8.66 9.89
N LEU A 91 -1.15 7.33 9.84
CA LEU A 91 -1.10 6.57 8.59
C LEU A 91 -2.44 6.70 7.86
N MET A 92 -3.54 6.39 8.55
CA MET A 92 -4.89 6.50 7.99
C MET A 92 -5.27 7.93 7.63
N ALA A 93 -4.91 8.92 8.47
CA ALA A 93 -5.12 10.32 8.15
C ALA A 93 -4.36 10.74 6.87
N GLY A 94 -3.17 10.19 6.63
CA GLY A 94 -2.41 10.43 5.42
C GLY A 94 -3.01 9.76 4.19
N PHE A 95 -3.51 8.52 4.28
CA PHE A 95 -4.23 7.87 3.16
C PHE A 95 -5.49 8.63 2.77
N ARG A 96 -6.34 9.00 3.73
CA ARG A 96 -7.49 9.89 3.50
C ARG A 96 -7.07 11.22 2.85
N LYS A 97 -5.93 11.79 3.28
CA LYS A 97 -5.40 13.02 2.68
C LYS A 97 -4.94 12.80 1.24
N LEU A 98 -4.24 11.71 0.93
CA LEU A 98 -3.85 11.36 -0.44
C LEU A 98 -5.09 11.19 -1.33
N ASN A 99 -6.13 10.51 -0.85
CA ASN A 99 -7.39 10.37 -1.59
C ASN A 99 -8.03 11.74 -1.91
N ARG A 100 -8.15 12.63 -0.92
CA ARG A 100 -8.65 14.00 -1.15
C ARG A 100 -7.79 14.78 -2.15
N ILE A 101 -6.47 14.68 -2.07
CA ILE A 101 -5.57 15.36 -3.01
C ILE A 101 -5.75 14.79 -4.41
N ASN A 102 -5.93 13.47 -4.55
CA ASN A 102 -6.18 12.83 -5.83
C ASN A 102 -7.48 13.34 -6.47
N ALA A 103 -8.57 13.41 -5.71
CA ALA A 103 -9.83 13.98 -6.20
C ALA A 103 -9.67 15.44 -6.67
N GLN A 104 -8.91 16.25 -5.92
CA GLN A 104 -8.61 17.63 -6.32
C GLN A 104 -7.72 17.72 -7.57
N ALA A 105 -6.76 16.80 -7.72
CA ALA A 105 -5.91 16.72 -8.90
C ALA A 105 -6.72 16.33 -10.15
N THR A 106 -7.64 15.38 -10.02
CA THR A 106 -8.56 14.98 -11.09
C THR A 106 -9.47 16.14 -11.49
N ALA A 107 -10.09 16.83 -10.53
CA ALA A 107 -10.94 17.98 -10.84
C ALA A 107 -10.16 19.12 -11.54
N ALA A 108 -8.90 19.35 -11.15
CA ALA A 108 -8.04 20.33 -11.82
C ALA A 108 -7.69 19.90 -13.26
N ASP A 109 -7.47 18.61 -13.49
CA ASP A 109 -7.21 18.05 -14.82
C ASP A 109 -8.44 18.20 -15.74
N GLU A 110 -9.62 17.88 -15.21
CA GLU A 110 -10.91 18.00 -15.91
C GLU A 110 -11.27 19.43 -16.26
N ALA A 111 -10.93 20.40 -15.39
CA ALA A 111 -11.11 21.83 -15.69
C ALA A 111 -10.29 22.30 -16.90
N GLY A 112 -9.19 21.60 -17.22
CA GLY A 112 -8.36 21.86 -18.39
C GLY A 112 -7.63 23.21 -18.38
N GLY A 113 -6.98 23.52 -19.50
CA GLY A 113 -6.22 24.76 -19.68
C GLY A 113 -4.97 24.88 -18.81
N VAL A 114 -4.35 26.07 -18.84
CA VAL A 114 -3.10 26.35 -18.10
C VAL A 114 -3.34 26.34 -16.59
N SER A 115 -4.46 26.89 -16.12
CA SER A 115 -4.83 26.90 -14.70
C SER A 115 -5.05 25.47 -14.17
N GLY A 116 -5.74 24.61 -14.93
CA GLY A 116 -5.92 23.20 -14.59
C GLY A 116 -4.58 22.44 -14.53
N TRP A 117 -3.70 22.67 -15.51
CA TRP A 117 -2.35 22.07 -15.50
C TRP A 117 -1.52 22.51 -14.29
N ILE A 118 -1.49 23.80 -13.97
CA ILE A 118 -0.80 24.33 -12.77
C ILE A 118 -1.43 23.71 -11.50
N GLY A 119 -2.75 23.68 -11.41
CA GLY A 119 -3.49 23.10 -10.30
C GLY A 119 -3.13 21.62 -10.09
N LYS A 120 -3.14 20.82 -11.15
CA LYS A 120 -2.74 19.40 -11.09
C LYS A 120 -1.30 19.24 -10.60
N LYS A 121 -0.34 20.02 -11.13
CA LYS A 121 1.06 19.97 -10.67
C LYS A 121 1.19 20.34 -9.19
N TRP A 122 0.43 21.33 -8.73
CA TRP A 122 0.37 21.70 -7.32
C TRP A 122 -0.17 20.56 -6.44
N HIS A 123 -1.27 19.91 -6.85
CA HIS A 123 -1.81 18.76 -6.12
C HIS A 123 -0.85 17.57 -6.13
N MET A 124 -0.14 17.31 -7.24
CA MET A 124 0.89 16.27 -7.30
C MET A 124 2.04 16.54 -6.33
N LEU A 125 2.50 17.79 -6.21
CA LEU A 125 3.51 18.17 -5.21
C LEU A 125 3.00 17.91 -3.78
N ARG A 126 1.76 18.29 -3.48
CA ARG A 126 1.13 18.04 -2.17
C ARG A 126 0.97 16.54 -1.87
N ALA A 127 0.67 15.73 -2.88
CA ALA A 127 0.63 14.28 -2.77
C ALA A 127 2.03 13.73 -2.44
N GLY A 128 3.05 14.16 -3.18
CA GLY A 128 4.45 13.78 -2.94
C GLY A 128 4.93 14.14 -1.52
N LEU A 129 4.62 15.35 -1.03
CA LEU A 129 4.94 15.76 0.34
C LEU A 129 4.18 14.94 1.40
N THR A 130 2.92 14.60 1.14
CA THR A 130 2.12 13.77 2.04
C THR A 130 2.67 12.34 2.08
N PHE A 131 3.03 11.77 0.93
CA PHE A 131 3.67 10.47 0.83
C PHE A 131 5.02 10.45 1.54
N ALA A 132 5.86 11.47 1.36
CA ALA A 132 7.13 11.59 2.05
C ALA A 132 6.94 11.64 3.58
N ARG A 133 5.91 12.35 4.07
CA ARG A 133 5.58 12.37 5.50
C ARG A 133 5.14 10.99 6.01
N LEU A 134 4.30 10.29 5.25
CA LEU A 134 3.90 8.91 5.55
C LEU A 134 5.11 7.97 5.60
N TYR A 135 6.03 8.13 4.66
CA TYR A 135 7.27 7.35 4.60
C TYR A 135 8.19 7.59 5.80
N MET A 136 8.06 8.72 6.50
CA MET A 136 8.81 9.00 7.73
C MET A 136 8.15 8.43 9.00
N LEU A 137 6.92 7.91 8.92
CA LEU A 137 6.28 7.26 10.08
C LEU A 137 7.03 5.99 10.50
N PRO A 138 7.07 5.65 11.80
CA PRO A 138 7.75 4.44 12.26
C PRO A 138 7.08 3.17 11.71
N THR A 139 7.88 2.12 11.54
CA THR A 139 7.42 0.78 11.15
C THR A 139 7.52 -0.17 12.33
N LYS A 140 6.72 -1.24 12.34
CA LYS A 140 6.88 -2.35 13.28
C LYS A 140 7.95 -3.30 12.73
N ALA A 141 8.88 -3.73 13.58
CA ALA A 141 9.89 -4.70 13.20
C ALA A 141 9.25 -6.10 13.14
N ASN A 142 9.66 -6.90 12.16
CA ASN A 142 9.19 -8.27 12.02
C ASN A 142 10.39 -9.24 11.97
N ARG A 143 10.36 -10.28 12.81
CA ARG A 143 11.31 -11.38 12.74
C ARG A 143 10.76 -12.41 11.76
N ILE A 144 11.45 -12.58 10.64
CA ILE A 144 11.05 -13.53 9.61
C ILE A 144 11.05 -14.95 10.19
N PRO A 145 9.94 -15.70 10.10
CA PRO A 145 9.84 -17.07 10.61
C PRO A 145 10.86 -18.00 9.94
N GLU A 146 11.42 -18.97 10.68
CA GLU A 146 12.41 -19.93 10.14
C GLU A 146 11.82 -20.88 9.09
N HIS A 147 10.53 -21.20 9.22
CA HIS A 147 9.78 -21.97 8.24
C HIS A 147 8.76 -21.08 7.53
N SER A 148 8.84 -21.02 6.19
CA SER A 148 7.80 -20.45 5.36
C SER A 148 6.71 -21.50 5.19
N ARG A 149 5.59 -21.34 5.89
CA ARG A 149 4.36 -22.11 5.61
C ARG A 149 3.27 -21.09 5.32
N LEU A 150 3.17 -20.68 4.06
CA LEU A 150 1.96 -20.01 3.61
C LEU A 150 0.90 -21.10 3.52
N HIS A 151 -0.09 -21.08 4.42
CA HIS A 151 -1.31 -21.84 4.21
C HIS A 151 -2.29 -20.91 3.48
N PRO A 152 -2.95 -21.36 2.40
CA PRO A 152 -4.02 -20.59 1.81
C PRO A 152 -5.06 -20.29 2.90
N VAL A 153 -5.45 -19.02 3.02
CA VAL A 153 -6.40 -18.56 4.06
C VAL A 153 -7.86 -18.78 3.60
N TRP A 154 -8.06 -19.42 2.44
CA TRP A 154 -9.35 -19.73 1.85
C TRP A 154 -9.28 -20.97 0.95
#